data_AF-A0A220SB79-F1
#
_entry.id   AF-A0A220SB79-F1
#
_cell.length_a   1.000
_cell.length_b   1.000
_cell.length_c   1.000
_cell.angle_alpha   90.00
_cell.angle_beta   90.00
_cell.angle_gamma   90.00
#
_symmetry.space_group_name_H-M   'P 1'
#
loop_
_entity.id
_entity.type
_entity.pdbx_description
1 polymer ?
#
loop_
_entity_poly.entity_id
_entity_poly.type
_entity_poly.pdbx_seq_one_letter_code
_entity_poly.pdbx_strand_id
1 'polypeptide(L)'
;MEKNQNIKKEKLFDGQDSDMLKFSFPLNDKGMKVSSFLNNSLRNLVSDKGTAQEDFEKLIQVEDFEKKGSLIQNYYSKENLEIYYFIDNGQVYLFSFGEFQPARYMIYIEGAWYL
;
A
#
# COMPACT_ATOMS: atom_id res chain seq x y z
N MET A 1 14.78 8.80 -0.95
CA MET A 1 14.18 7.54 -0.50
C MET A 1 14.91 6.31 -1.07
N GLU A 2 15.00 5.26 -0.26
CA GLU A 2 15.64 3.97 -0.60
C GLU A 2 14.73 2.79 -0.27
N LYS A 3 14.68 1.78 -1.15
CA LYS A 3 13.85 0.58 -0.95
C LYS A 3 14.44 -0.30 0.14
N ASN A 4 13.63 -0.66 1.12
CA ASN A 4 13.99 -1.63 2.14
C ASN A 4 13.98 -3.05 1.53
N GLN A 5 15.16 -3.62 1.34
CA GLN A 5 15.36 -4.94 0.72
C GLN A 5 14.84 -6.12 1.57
N ASN A 6 14.56 -5.89 2.85
CA ASN A 6 14.07 -6.93 3.78
C ASN A 6 12.55 -7.11 3.69
N ILE A 7 11.81 -6.12 3.15
CA ILE A 7 10.37 -6.20 2.98
C ILE A 7 10.09 -6.48 1.51
N LYS A 8 9.64 -7.69 1.24
CA LYS A 8 9.26 -8.15 -0.11
C LYS A 8 7.76 -8.18 -0.24
N LYS A 9 7.29 -8.18 -1.49
CA LYS A 9 5.88 -8.39 -1.78
C LYS A 9 5.39 -9.70 -1.17
N GLU A 10 4.32 -9.63 -0.39
CA GLU A 10 3.70 -10.79 0.25
C GLU A 10 2.19 -10.62 0.31
N LYS A 11 1.46 -11.71 0.04
CA LYS A 11 0.02 -11.74 0.23
C LYS A 11 -0.28 -11.91 1.71
N LEU A 12 -0.89 -10.91 2.32
CA LEU A 12 -1.29 -10.93 3.73
C LEU A 12 -2.67 -11.54 3.90
N PHE A 13 -3.58 -11.29 2.96
CA PHE A 13 -4.98 -11.74 3.05
C PHE A 13 -5.57 -12.08 1.68
N ASP A 14 -6.45 -13.08 1.65
CA ASP A 14 -7.25 -13.50 0.51
C ASP A 14 -8.50 -14.24 1.03
N GLY A 15 -9.65 -13.56 1.05
CA GLY A 15 -10.82 -14.09 1.71
C GLY A 15 -12.06 -13.22 1.58
N GLN A 16 -13.12 -13.58 2.29
CA GLN A 16 -14.41 -12.88 2.24
C GLN A 16 -14.37 -11.55 3.03
N ASP A 17 -15.24 -10.61 2.68
CA ASP A 17 -15.39 -9.30 3.33
C ASP A 17 -15.52 -9.41 4.87
N SER A 18 -16.36 -10.33 5.35
CA SER A 18 -16.57 -10.56 6.79
C SER A 18 -15.32 -10.97 7.54
N ASP A 19 -14.39 -11.64 6.86
CA ASP A 19 -13.12 -12.09 7.42
C ASP A 19 -12.07 -10.99 7.32
N MET A 20 -12.10 -10.21 6.23
CA MET A 20 -11.23 -9.07 6.00
C MET A 20 -11.38 -8.02 7.12
N LEU A 21 -12.62 -7.72 7.53
CA LEU A 21 -12.89 -6.76 8.61
C LEU A 21 -12.31 -7.19 9.98
N LYS A 22 -12.10 -8.49 10.18
CA LYS A 22 -11.53 -9.06 11.41
C LYS A 22 -10.03 -9.33 11.29
N PHE A 23 -9.50 -9.34 10.07
CA PHE A 23 -8.13 -9.68 9.79
C PHE A 23 -7.16 -8.65 10.39
N SER A 24 -6.09 -9.16 10.99
CA SER A 24 -4.98 -8.35 11.47
C SER A 24 -3.67 -9.08 11.25
N PHE A 25 -2.61 -8.33 10.97
CA PHE A 25 -1.27 -8.86 10.73
C PHE A 25 -0.22 -8.07 11.52
N PRO A 26 0.89 -8.68 11.91
CA PRO A 26 1.96 -7.97 12.60
C PRO A 26 2.76 -7.08 11.63
N LEU A 27 3.12 -5.88 12.07
CA LEU A 27 4.11 -5.02 11.43
C LEU A 27 4.84 -4.21 12.51
N ASN A 28 6.17 -4.33 12.59
CA ASN A 28 6.99 -3.67 13.62
C ASN A 28 6.42 -3.80 15.04
N ASP A 29 6.11 -5.03 15.46
CA ASP A 29 5.53 -5.34 16.77
C ASP A 29 4.13 -4.73 17.03
N LYS A 30 3.49 -4.16 16.01
CA LYS A 30 2.12 -3.63 16.07
C LYS A 30 1.15 -4.54 15.33
N GLY A 31 -0.05 -4.71 15.88
CA GLY A 31 -1.16 -5.34 15.19
C GLY A 31 -1.81 -4.37 14.20
N MET A 32 -1.63 -4.60 12.90
CA MET A 32 -2.17 -3.79 11.83
C MET A 32 -3.52 -4.32 11.35
N LYS A 33 -4.40 -3.40 10.96
CA LYS A 33 -5.67 -3.68 10.30
C LYS A 33 -5.77 -2.84 9.02
N VAL A 34 -6.71 -3.17 8.14
CA VAL A 34 -6.98 -2.37 6.93
C VAL A 34 -7.27 -0.91 7.28
N SER A 35 -8.03 -0.67 8.35
CA SER A 35 -8.34 0.69 8.83
C SER A 35 -7.10 1.51 9.22
N SER A 36 -5.95 0.87 9.46
CA SER A 36 -4.70 1.56 9.78
C SER A 36 -4.09 2.31 8.60
N PHE A 37 -4.47 1.97 7.36
CA PHE A 37 -3.90 2.57 6.14
C PHE A 37 -4.92 2.93 5.06
N LEU A 38 -6.18 2.47 5.13
CA LEU A 38 -7.17 2.64 4.05
C LEU A 38 -7.46 4.10 3.67
N ASN A 39 -7.24 5.05 4.58
CA ASN A 39 -7.45 6.48 4.32
C ASN A 39 -6.22 7.17 3.67
N ASN A 40 -5.12 6.44 3.50
CA ASN A 40 -3.84 6.96 3.03
C ASN A 40 -3.56 6.45 1.61
N SER A 41 -4.35 6.89 0.63
CA SER A 41 -4.08 6.56 -0.77
C SER A 41 -2.70 7.07 -1.18
N LEU A 42 -1.94 6.29 -1.97
CA LEU A 42 -0.56 6.62 -2.34
C LEU A 42 -0.43 7.97 -3.02
N ARG A 43 -1.47 8.42 -3.74
CA ARG A 43 -1.49 9.75 -4.39
C ARG A 43 -1.28 10.92 -3.42
N ASN A 44 -1.56 10.74 -2.13
CA ASN A 44 -1.44 11.79 -1.12
C ASN A 44 -0.03 11.85 -0.49
N LEU A 45 0.84 10.88 -0.74
CA LEU A 45 2.14 10.75 -0.07
C LEU A 45 3.03 12.00 -0.26
N VAL A 46 3.06 12.58 -1.46
CA VAL A 46 3.82 13.81 -1.77
C VAL A 46 3.33 14.98 -0.90
N SER A 47 2.02 15.15 -0.80
CA SER A 47 1.39 16.26 -0.07
C SER A 47 1.49 16.12 1.45
N ASP A 48 1.39 14.89 1.96
CA ASP A 48 1.24 14.65 3.40
C ASP A 48 2.56 14.69 4.17
N LYS A 49 3.69 14.49 3.49
CA LYS A 49 4.98 14.18 4.15
C LYS A 49 6.20 14.89 3.61
N GLY A 50 6.02 15.82 2.65
CA GLY A 50 7.14 16.55 2.07
C GLY A 50 8.13 15.63 1.33
N THR A 51 7.68 14.44 0.91
CA THR A 51 8.45 13.57 0.04
C THR A 51 8.74 14.32 -1.25
N ALA A 52 10.03 14.40 -1.62
CA ALA A 52 10.42 15.02 -2.88
C ALA A 52 9.72 14.31 -4.04
N GLN A 53 9.25 15.08 -5.03
CA GLN A 53 8.56 14.54 -6.20
C GLN A 53 9.39 13.44 -6.90
N GLU A 54 10.71 13.62 -6.99
CA GLU A 54 11.65 12.66 -7.60
C GLU A 54 11.68 11.32 -6.85
N ASP A 55 11.66 11.36 -5.51
CA ASP A 55 11.65 10.15 -4.67
C ASP A 55 10.34 9.38 -4.83
N PHE A 56 9.24 10.12 -4.92
CA PHE A 56 7.93 9.54 -5.17
C PHE A 56 7.87 8.88 -6.56
N GLU A 57 8.33 9.56 -7.60
CA GLU A 57 8.38 9.00 -8.97
C GLU A 57 9.26 7.76 -9.07
N LYS A 58 10.42 7.78 -8.40
CA LYS A 58 11.31 6.61 -8.28
C LYS A 58 10.60 5.43 -7.60
N LEU A 59 9.86 5.67 -6.53
CA LEU A 59 9.08 4.64 -5.84
C LEU A 59 8.04 4.03 -6.78
N ILE A 60 7.24 4.86 -7.48
CA ILE A 60 6.24 4.40 -8.45
C ILE A 60 6.88 3.53 -9.54
N GLN A 61 8.03 3.97 -10.08
CA GLN A 61 8.74 3.25 -11.13
C GLN A 61 9.32 1.91 -10.66
N VAL A 62 9.96 1.88 -9.49
CA VAL A 62 10.61 0.66 -8.97
C VAL A 62 9.60 -0.39 -8.54
N GLU A 63 8.46 0.03 -7.98
CA GLU A 63 7.38 -0.90 -7.63
C GLU A 63 6.48 -1.28 -8.82
N ASP A 64 6.69 -0.65 -9.98
CA ASP A 64 5.95 -0.91 -11.22
C ASP A 64 4.43 -0.72 -11.04
N PHE A 65 4.05 0.40 -10.40
CA PHE A 65 2.65 0.74 -10.15
C PHE A 65 2.02 1.49 -11.32
N GLU A 66 0.79 1.13 -11.65
CA GLU A 66 0.03 1.74 -12.74
C GLU A 66 -0.79 2.92 -12.24
N LYS A 67 -0.65 4.07 -12.88
CA LYS A 67 -1.49 5.24 -12.62
C LYS A 67 -2.80 5.13 -13.41
N LYS A 68 -3.96 5.11 -12.75
CA LYS A 68 -5.29 5.01 -13.39
C LYS A 68 -6.25 6.07 -12.85
N GLY A 69 -7.29 6.36 -13.64
CA GLY A 69 -8.35 7.31 -13.30
C GLY A 69 -8.31 8.57 -14.15
N SER A 70 -9.48 9.12 -14.49
CA SER A 70 -9.62 10.31 -15.33
C SER A 70 -9.67 11.61 -14.52
N LEU A 71 -10.48 11.64 -13.46
CA LEU A 71 -10.67 12.80 -12.59
C LEU A 71 -9.76 12.77 -11.35
N ILE A 72 -9.68 11.61 -10.71
CA ILE A 72 -8.82 11.38 -9.56
C ILE A 72 -7.89 10.24 -9.93
N GLN A 73 -6.60 10.56 -10.03
CA GLN A 73 -5.58 9.57 -10.39
C GLN A 73 -5.11 8.83 -9.13
N ASN A 74 -5.24 7.52 -9.17
CA ASN A 74 -4.79 6.57 -8.17
C ASN A 74 -3.68 5.68 -8.74
N TYR A 75 -2.96 5.00 -7.86
CA TYR A 75 -1.92 4.04 -8.21
C TYR A 75 -2.41 2.63 -7.89
N TYR A 76 -2.12 1.68 -8.77
CA TYR A 76 -2.61 0.31 -8.68
C TYR A 76 -1.46 -0.68 -8.84
N SER A 77 -1.55 -1.79 -8.12
CA SER A 77 -0.65 -2.93 -8.29
C SER A 77 -0.93 -3.69 -9.59
N LYS A 78 -0.07 -4.66 -9.92
CA LYS A 78 -0.27 -5.60 -11.05
C LYS A 78 -1.55 -6.42 -10.92
N GLU A 79 -2.02 -6.66 -9.70
CA GLU A 79 -3.28 -7.34 -9.41
C GLU A 79 -4.49 -6.39 -9.51
N ASN A 80 -4.28 -5.15 -9.99
CA ASN A 80 -5.30 -4.12 -10.15
C ASN A 80 -5.98 -3.70 -8.84
N LEU A 81 -5.23 -3.73 -7.73
CA LEU A 81 -5.65 -3.27 -6.41
C LEU A 81 -5.07 -1.88 -6.13
N GLU A 82 -5.83 -0.98 -5.48
CA GLU A 82 -5.35 0.37 -5.17
C GLU A 82 -4.21 0.32 -4.14
N ILE A 83 -3.19 1.17 -4.32
CA ILE A 83 -2.07 1.29 -3.41
C ILE A 83 -2.35 2.34 -2.33
N TYR A 84 -2.14 1.92 -1.09
CA TYR A 84 -2.19 2.72 0.12
C TYR A 84 -0.84 2.71 0.82
N TYR A 85 -0.65 3.65 1.75
CA TYR A 85 0.58 3.75 2.51
C TYR A 85 0.37 3.81 4.03
N PHE A 86 1.35 3.34 4.77
CA PHE A 86 1.46 3.53 6.22
C PHE A 86 2.87 3.97 6.55
N ILE A 87 3.02 4.91 7.48
CA ILE A 87 4.34 5.39 7.89
C ILE A 87 4.60 5.01 9.33
N ASP A 88 5.73 4.36 9.55
CA ASP A 88 6.18 4.02 10.88
C ASP A 88 7.70 3.93 10.93
N ASN A 89 8.29 4.40 12.02
CA ASN A 89 9.74 4.34 12.26
C ASN A 89 10.61 4.79 11.06
N GLY A 90 10.23 5.90 10.41
CA GLY A 90 10.97 6.45 9.27
C GLY A 90 10.84 5.65 7.97
N GLN A 91 9.88 4.73 7.88
CA GLN A 91 9.61 3.95 6.68
C GLN A 91 8.19 4.17 6.16
N VAL A 92 8.04 4.19 4.84
CA VAL A 92 6.76 4.08 4.13
C VAL A 92 6.55 2.62 3.77
N TYR A 93 5.51 2.00 4.33
CA TYR A 93 5.02 0.69 3.95
C TYR A 93 3.91 0.85 2.92
N LEU A 94 4.00 0.08 1.84
CA LEU A 94 3.06 0.13 0.72
C LEU A 94 2.16 -1.10 0.76
N PHE A 95 0.86 -0.89 0.68
CA PHE A 95 -0.14 -1.95 0.68
C PHE A 95 -1.00 -1.86 -0.56
N SER A 96 -1.24 -2.98 -1.23
CA SER A 96 -2.31 -3.06 -2.22
C SER A 96 -3.53 -3.72 -1.59
N PHE A 97 -4.70 -3.10 -1.78
CA PHE A 97 -5.93 -3.57 -1.17
C PHE A 97 -7.14 -3.30 -2.07
N GLY A 98 -8.07 -4.24 -2.09
CA GLY A 98 -9.35 -4.06 -2.76
C GLY A 98 -10.12 -5.37 -2.95
N GLU A 99 -11.31 -5.22 -3.52
CA GLU A 99 -12.16 -6.32 -3.94
C GLU A 99 -11.66 -6.91 -5.26
N PHE A 100 -11.30 -8.19 -5.26
CA PHE A 100 -10.80 -8.91 -6.43
C PHE A 100 -11.93 -9.63 -7.18
N GLN A 101 -12.92 -10.13 -6.45
CA GLN A 101 -14.16 -10.73 -6.94
C GLN A 101 -15.30 -10.32 -5.99
N PRO A 102 -16.58 -10.43 -6.39
CA PRO A 102 -17.70 -10.09 -5.52
C PRO A 102 -17.54 -10.65 -4.09
N ALA A 103 -17.47 -9.74 -3.11
CA ALA A 103 -17.25 -9.99 -1.69
C ALA A 103 -15.92 -10.66 -1.28
N ARG A 104 -14.96 -10.83 -2.20
CA ARG A 104 -13.63 -11.41 -1.94
C ARG A 104 -12.54 -10.34 -2.06
N TYR A 105 -11.86 -10.10 -0.96
CA TYR A 105 -10.83 -9.08 -0.82
C TYR A 105 -9.43 -9.69 -0.76
N MET A 106 -8.46 -8.95 -1.26
CA MET A 106 -7.05 -9.27 -1.12
C MET A 106 -6.29 -8.11 -0.49
N ILE A 107 -5.27 -8.44 0.30
CA ILE A 107 -4.29 -7.48 0.83
C ILE A 107 -2.90 -8.03 0.52
N TYR A 108 -2.06 -7.19 -0.06
CA TYR A 108 -0.62 -7.42 -0.13
C TYR A 108 0.11 -6.30 0.61
N ILE A 109 1.23 -6.65 1.24
CA ILE A 109 2.32 -5.69 1.40
C ILE A 109 3.12 -5.74 0.11
N GLU A 110 3.32 -4.60 -0.54
CA GLU A 110 4.07 -4.50 -1.80
C GLU A 110 5.57 -4.28 -1.52
N GLY A 111 5.88 -3.54 -0.46
CA GLY A 111 7.25 -3.23 -0.07
C GLY A 111 7.31 -2.17 1.03
N ALA A 112 8.52 -1.79 1.40
CA ALA A 112 8.77 -0.65 2.28
C ALA A 112 9.94 0.19 1.77
N TRP A 113 9.93 1.48 2.10
CA TRP A 113 10.94 2.45 1.70
C TRP A 113 11.34 3.33 2.87
N TYR A 114 12.63 3.59 3.04
CA TYR A 114 13.12 4.57 3.98
C TYR A 114 12.81 5.98 3.46
N LEU A 115 12.19 6.79 4.31
CA LEU A 115 11.96 8.22 4.08
C LEU A 115 13.30 8.97 4.09
#